data_AF-W3V4E3-F1
#
_entry.id   AF-W3V4E3-F1
#
_cell.length_a   1.000
_cell.length_b   1.000
_cell.length_c   1.000
_cell.angle_alpha   90.00
_cell.angle_beta   90.00
_cell.angle_gamma   90.00
#
_symmetry.space_group_name_H-M   'P 1'
#
loop_
_entity.id
_entity.type
_entity.pdbx_description
1 polymer ?
#
loop_
_entity_poly.entity_id
_entity_poly.type
_entity_poly.pdbx_seq_one_letter_code
_entity_poly.pdbx_strand_id
1 'polypeptide(L)'
;MDYLVENRIGIESCLTSNLQTSTVNSLLNPPLKQFLEKGILASINTDDPAVEGIEIRHEYEVAVPAAGLSAVQIRQTQINGLETRC
;
A
#
# COMPACT_ATOMS: atom_id res chain seq x y z
N MET A 1 7.53 2.19 14.57
CA MET A 1 7.06 1.02 13.80
C MET A 1 6.61 -0.07 14.75
N ASP A 2 7.41 -0.41 15.75
CA ASP A 2 7.10 -1.45 16.75
C ASP A 2 5.73 -1.27 17.40
N TYR A 3 5.38 -0.05 17.82
CA TYR A 3 4.06 0.27 18.35
C TYR A 3 2.89 -0.13 17.42
N LEU A 4 3.03 0.07 16.11
CA LEU A 4 1.99 -0.29 15.13
C LEU A 4 1.85 -1.81 15.02
N VAL A 5 2.97 -2.54 15.06
CA VAL A 5 2.99 -4.00 15.01
C VAL A 5 2.38 -4.57 16.30
N GLU A 6 2.83 -4.11 17.46
CA GLU A 6 2.38 -4.56 18.78
C GLU A 6 0.88 -4.33 18.99
N ASN A 7 0.37 -3.19 18.53
CA ASN A 7 -1.05 -2.83 18.66
C ASN A 7 -1.88 -3.22 17.43
N ARG A 8 -1.26 -3.89 16.44
CA ARG A 8 -1.92 -4.35 15.21
C ARG A 8 -2.69 -3.24 14.50
N ILE A 9 -2.09 -2.06 14.42
CA ILE A 9 -2.67 -0.88 13.77
C ILE A 9 -2.40 -1.00 12.26
N GLY A 10 -3.48 -1.00 11.48
CA GLY A 10 -3.43 -1.04 10.02
C GLY A 10 -2.91 0.26 9.41
N ILE A 11 -2.26 0.15 8.25
CA ILE A 11 -1.91 1.30 7.40
C ILE A 11 -2.51 1.09 6.02
N GLU A 12 -3.32 2.03 5.58
CA GLU A 12 -3.78 2.11 4.20
C GLU A 12 -2.70 2.81 3.36
N SER A 13 -2.23 2.15 2.31
CA SER A 13 -1.24 2.71 1.39
C SER A 13 -1.86 2.95 0.02
N CYS A 14 -1.83 4.21 -0.42
CA CYS A 14 -2.39 4.64 -1.71
C CYS A 14 -1.26 5.10 -2.63
N LEU A 15 -0.71 4.21 -3.47
CA LEU A 15 0.55 4.49 -4.16
C LEU A 15 0.40 5.60 -5.21
N THR A 16 -0.68 5.57 -5.99
CA THR A 16 -0.95 6.59 -7.02
C THR A 16 -1.22 7.94 -6.39
N SER A 17 -2.11 8.00 -5.38
CA SER A 17 -2.37 9.23 -4.61
C SER A 17 -1.09 9.79 -3.99
N ASN A 18 -0.28 8.96 -3.33
CA ASN A 18 0.97 9.41 -2.71
C ASN A 18 1.95 10.03 -3.71
N LEU A 19 1.98 9.52 -4.94
CA LEU A 19 2.80 10.10 -6.02
C LEU A 19 2.22 11.42 -6.53
N GLN A 20 0.91 11.47 -6.80
CA GLN A 20 0.24 12.67 -7.33
C GLN A 20 0.25 13.83 -6.34
N THR A 21 0.12 13.54 -5.04
CA THR A 21 0.19 14.51 -3.94
C THR A 21 1.62 14.88 -3.54
N SER A 22 2.64 14.31 -4.19
CA SER A 22 4.06 14.48 -3.86
C SER A 22 4.44 14.06 -2.43
N THR A 23 3.62 13.21 -1.80
CA THR A 23 3.97 12.53 -0.52
C THR A 23 5.19 11.63 -0.72
N VAL A 24 5.30 11.00 -1.89
CA VAL A 24 6.51 10.33 -2.36
C VAL A 24 6.93 10.89 -3.72
N ASN A 25 8.24 11.00 -3.95
CA ASN A 25 8.78 11.50 -5.22
C ASN A 25 8.88 10.40 -6.30
N SER A 26 8.68 9.14 -5.93
CA SER A 26 8.80 8.00 -6.83
C SER A 26 8.05 6.80 -6.26
N LEU A 27 7.58 5.93 -7.15
CA LEU A 27 7.11 4.60 -6.78
C LEU A 27 8.26 3.65 -6.45
N LEU A 28 9.52 3.96 -6.78
CA LEU A 28 10.65 3.08 -6.44
C LEU A 28 10.90 3.07 -4.93
N ASN A 29 10.71 1.90 -4.32
CA ASN A 29 10.88 1.65 -2.87
C ASN A 29 10.01 2.56 -1.98
N PRO A 30 8.67 2.49 -2.10
CA PRO A 30 7.81 3.27 -1.23
C PRO A 30 7.85 2.70 0.21
N PRO A 31 7.46 3.49 1.23
CA PRO A 31 7.45 3.04 2.63
C PRO A 31 6.68 1.73 2.85
N LEU A 32 5.65 1.47 2.04
CA LEU A 32 4.86 0.24 2.03
C LEU A 32 5.70 -1.04 2.09
N LYS A 33 6.78 -1.13 1.29
CA LYS A 33 7.60 -2.34 1.26
C LYS A 33 8.26 -2.60 2.62
N GLN A 34 8.77 -1.55 3.25
CA GLN A 34 9.37 -1.61 4.59
C GLN A 34 8.32 -1.94 5.65
N PHE A 35 7.07 -1.47 5.49
CA PHE A 35 5.99 -1.79 6.41
C PHE A 35 5.69 -3.28 6.40
N LEU A 36 5.56 -3.88 5.22
CA LEU A 36 5.32 -5.31 5.06
C LEU A 36 6.50 -6.14 5.60
N GLU A 37 7.73 -5.74 5.32
CA GLU A 37 8.94 -6.43 5.83
C GLU A 37 9.05 -6.37 7.36
N LYS A 38 8.52 -5.32 7.99
CA LYS A 38 8.46 -5.18 9.46
C LYS A 38 7.22 -5.81 10.10
N GLY A 39 6.34 -6.43 9.31
CA GLY A 39 5.12 -7.07 9.81
C GLY A 39 3.99 -6.10 10.18
N ILE A 40 4.04 -4.85 9.69
CA ILE A 40 2.91 -3.92 9.82
C ILE A 40 1.80 -4.38 8.88
N LEU A 41 0.56 -4.29 9.36
CA LEU A 41 -0.65 -4.62 8.61
C LEU A 41 -0.95 -3.54 7.57
N ALA A 42 -0.16 -3.49 6.50
CA ALA A 42 -0.35 -2.53 5.41
C ALA A 42 -1.22 -3.11 4.29
N SER A 43 -2.20 -2.34 3.82
CA SER A 43 -3.09 -2.65 2.69
C SER A 43 -2.82 -1.72 1.49
N ILE A 44 -3.37 -2.07 0.33
CA ILE A 44 -3.35 -1.24 -0.88
C ILE A 44 -4.75 -0.69 -1.13
N ASN A 45 -4.83 0.63 -1.30
CA ASN A 45 -6.06 1.38 -1.47
C ASN A 45 -5.88 2.42 -2.58
N THR A 46 -6.98 2.96 -3.10
CA THR A 46 -6.96 3.99 -4.15
C THR A 46 -6.87 5.41 -3.60
N ASP A 47 -7.28 5.63 -2.36
CA ASP A 47 -7.66 6.95 -1.81
C ASP A 47 -8.99 7.42 -2.43
N ASP A 48 -8.97 8.33 -3.41
CA ASP A 48 -10.12 8.98 -4.03
C ASP A 48 -10.19 8.68 -5.55
N PRO A 49 -10.65 7.49 -5.99
CA PRO A 49 -10.59 7.03 -7.40
C PRO A 49 -10.92 8.06 -8.50
N ALA A 50 -11.89 8.95 -8.24
CA ALA A 50 -12.31 10.01 -9.14
C ALA A 50 -11.27 11.13 -9.31
N VAL A 51 -10.50 11.42 -8.26
CA VAL A 51 -9.39 12.39 -8.24
C VAL A 51 -8.16 11.77 -8.88
N GLU A 52 -7.77 10.56 -8.48
CA GLU A 52 -6.57 9.93 -9.03
C GLU A 52 -6.75 9.41 -10.45
N GLY A 53 -8.00 9.25 -10.91
CA GLY A 53 -8.33 8.79 -12.26
C GLY A 53 -8.03 7.31 -12.48
N ILE A 54 -8.12 6.50 -11.42
CA ILE A 54 -7.78 5.08 -11.43
C ILE A 54 -8.78 4.25 -10.62
N GLU A 55 -8.80 2.94 -10.86
CA GLU A 55 -9.54 1.96 -10.06
C GLU A 55 -8.57 1.09 -9.25
N ILE A 56 -9.07 0.34 -8.26
CA ILE A 56 -8.23 -0.53 -7.41
C ILE A 56 -7.39 -1.53 -8.23
N ARG A 57 -7.90 -1.95 -9.40
CA ARG A 57 -7.14 -2.78 -10.35
C ARG A 57 -5.81 -2.14 -10.75
N HIS A 58 -5.77 -0.83 -10.99
CA HIS A 58 -4.57 -0.11 -11.39
C HIS A 58 -3.50 -0.15 -10.32
N GLU A 59 -3.88 0.01 -9.05
CA GLU A 59 -2.94 -0.11 -7.93
C GLU A 59 -2.22 -1.48 -7.98
N TYR A 60 -2.98 -2.57 -8.12
CA TYR A 60 -2.42 -3.93 -8.14
C TYR A 60 -1.67 -4.30 -9.43
N GLU A 61 -2.14 -3.84 -10.60
CA GLU A 61 -1.57 -4.24 -11.90
C GLU A 61 -0.43 -3.31 -12.35
N VAL A 62 -0.36 -2.06 -11.87
CA VAL A 62 0.59 -1.03 -12.32
C VAL A 62 1.44 -0.50 -11.17
N ALA A 63 0.83 0.10 -10.14
CA ALA A 63 1.56 0.82 -9.11
C ALA A 63 2.38 -0.12 -8.22
N VAL A 64 1.79 -1.24 -7.80
CA VAL A 64 2.44 -2.21 -6.91
C VAL A 64 3.63 -2.93 -7.57
N PRO A 65 3.55 -3.39 -8.85
CA PRO A 65 4.72 -3.87 -9.57
C PRO A 65 5.82 -2.81 -9.72
N ALA A 66 5.45 -1.56 -10.04
CA ALA A 66 6.40 -0.44 -10.11
C ALA A 66 7.07 -0.14 -8.76
N ALA A 67 6.37 -0.44 -7.66
CA ALA A 67 6.87 -0.36 -6.30
C ALA A 67 7.82 -1.49 -5.88
N GLY A 68 8.01 -2.50 -6.74
CA GLY A 68 8.93 -3.59 -6.50
C GLY A 68 8.49 -4.54 -5.37
N LEU A 69 7.16 -4.67 -5.17
CA LEU A 69 6.59 -5.70 -4.30
C LEU A 69 6.58 -7.04 -5.02
N SER A 70 6.90 -8.10 -4.26
CA SER A 70 6.78 -9.47 -4.74
C SER A 70 5.32 -9.94 -4.77
N ALA A 71 5.01 -10.99 -5.53
CA ALA A 71 3.68 -11.61 -5.53
C ALA A 71 3.19 -12.05 -4.13
N VAL A 72 4.12 -12.46 -3.26
CA VAL A 72 3.81 -12.81 -1.87
C VAL A 72 3.40 -11.57 -1.08
N GLN A 73 4.13 -10.47 -1.23
CA GLN A 73 3.79 -9.19 -0.59
C GLN A 73 2.47 -8.63 -1.11
N ILE A 74 2.21 -8.72 -2.43
CA ILE A 74 0.92 -8.33 -3.03
C ILE A 74 -0.24 -9.10 -2.40
N ARG A 75 -0.09 -10.42 -2.26
CA ARG A 75 -1.13 -11.22 -1.60
C ARG A 75 -1.27 -10.86 -0.13
N GLN A 76 -0.17 -10.51 0.54
CA GLN A 76 -0.21 -10.08 1.94
C GLN A 76 -0.97 -8.77 2.11
N THR A 77 -0.86 -7.80 1.21
CA THR A 77 -1.62 -6.55 1.32
C THR A 77 -3.14 -6.79 1.22
N GLN A 78 -3.57 -7.76 0.41
CA GLN A 78 -4.98 -8.16 0.31
C GLN A 78 -5.47 -8.81 1.61
N ILE A 79 -4.67 -9.70 2.20
CA ILE A 79 -4.99 -10.33 3.48
C ILE A 79 -5.08 -9.27 4.59
N ASN A 80 -4.11 -8.36 4.64
CA ASN A 80 -4.09 -7.28 5.60
C ASN A 80 -5.32 -6.38 5.47
N GLY A 81 -5.75 -6.03 4.25
CA GLY A 81 -6.97 -5.24 4.03
C GLY A 81 -8.23 -5.92 4.60
N LEU A 82 -8.36 -7.24 4.42
CA LEU A 82 -9.45 -8.01 5.05
C LEU A 82 -9.38 -7.99 6.58
N GLU A 83 -8.17 -8.06 7.14
CA GLU A 83 -7.92 -8.07 8.58
C GLU A 83 -8.22 -6.72 9.23
N THR A 84 -7.84 -5.63 8.57
CA THR A 84 -8.01 -4.26 9.04
C THR A 84 -9.35 -3.64 8.64
N ARG A 85 -10.12 -4.32 7.75
CA ARG A 85 -11.41 -3.88 7.19
C ARG A 85 -11.30 -2.63 6.31
N CYS A 86 -10.25 -2.63 5.47
CA CYS A 86 -9.89 -1.59 4.52
C CYS A 86 -10.09 -2.04 3.07
#